data_AF-A0A0B0ER13-F1
#
_entry.id   AF-A0A0B0ER13-F1
#
_cell.length_a   1.000
_cell.length_b   1.000
_cell.length_c   1.000
_cell.angle_alpha   90.00
_cell.angle_beta   90.00
_cell.angle_gamma   90.00
#
_symmetry.space_group_name_H-M   'P 1'
#
loop_
_entity.id
_entity.type
_entity.pdbx_description
1 polymer ?
#
loop_
_entity_poly.entity_id
_entity_poly.type
_entity_poly.pdbx_seq_one_letter_code
_entity_poly.pdbx_strand_id
1 'polypeptide(L)' 'MNTKGELVLKFSKRFLATIADVQRKGYQLKEAKVNYIVYWKKLDEGQGIKIILPELYFER' A
#
# COMPACT_ATOMS: atom_id res chain seq x y z
N MET A 1 8.57 0.10 7.38
CA MET A 1 9.89 0.62 6.95
C MET A 1 10.75 -0.57 6.51
N ASN A 2 11.67 -0.40 5.56
CA ASN A 2 12.60 -1.46 5.20
C ASN A 2 13.75 -1.50 6.22
N THR A 3 14.70 -2.43 6.06
CA THR A 3 15.89 -2.55 6.92
C THR A 3 16.79 -1.31 6.94
N LYS A 4 16.53 -0.32 6.07
CA LYS A 4 17.23 0.96 5.98
C LYS A 4 16.40 2.15 6.51
N GLY A 5 15.23 1.90 7.09
CA GLY A 5 14.34 2.97 7.59
C GLY A 5 13.54 3.68 6.50
N GLU A 6 13.61 3.24 5.26
CA GLU A 6 12.92 3.88 4.14
C GLU A 6 11.46 3.45 4.08
N LEU A 7 10.61 4.36 3.60
CA LEU A 7 9.18 4.14 3.46
C LEU A 7 8.93 3.26 2.23
N VAL A 8 8.78 1.96 2.46
CA VAL A 8 8.64 0.93 1.40
C VAL A 8 7.27 0.94 0.71
N LEU A 9 6.27 1.57 1.34
CA LEU A 9 4.88 1.52 0.88
C LEU A 9 4.17 2.81 1.27
N LYS A 10 3.64 3.52 0.26
CA LYS A 10 2.86 4.73 0.43
C LYS A 10 1.50 4.53 -0.23
N PHE A 11 0.45 4.51 0.57
CA PHE A 11 -0.91 4.45 0.07
C PHE A 11 -1.32 5.80 -0.54
N SER A 12 -2.20 5.76 -1.53
CA SER A 12 -2.81 6.99 -2.05
C SER A 12 -3.70 7.62 -0.96
N LYS A 13 -3.82 8.95 -0.97
CA LYS A 13 -4.70 9.68 -0.03
C LYS A 13 -6.15 9.15 -0.08
N ARG A 14 -6.62 8.80 -1.27
CA ARG A 14 -7.96 8.23 -1.48
C ARG A 14 -8.12 6.88 -0.77
N PHE A 15 -7.11 6.02 -0.86
CA PHE A 15 -7.16 4.70 -0.22
C PHE A 15 -7.09 4.78 1.31
N LEU A 16 -6.31 5.72 1.85
CA LEU A 16 -6.31 5.99 3.30
C LEU A 16 -7.69 6.39 3.82
N ALA A 17 -8.43 7.22 3.05
CA ALA A 17 -9.80 7.58 3.40
C ALA A 17 -10.75 6.37 3.36
N THR A 18 -10.58 5.44 2.41
CA THR A 18 -11.34 4.20 2.35
C THR A 18 -11.08 3.30 3.57
N ILE A 19 -9.81 3.13 3.96
CA ILE A 19 -9.45 2.36 5.16
C ILE A 19 -10.10 2.96 6.41
N ALA A 20 -10.02 4.28 6.57
CA ALA A 20 -10.62 4.98 7.71
C ALA A 20 -12.15 4.80 7.74
N ASP A 21 -12.82 4.82 6.59
CA ASP A 21 -14.26 4.57 6.51
C ASP A 21 -14.65 3.15 6.92
N VAL A 22 -13.88 2.16 6.47
CA VAL A 22 -14.06 0.75 6.84
C VAL A 22 -13.83 0.53 8.34
N GLN A 23 -12.79 1.15 8.91
CA GLN A 23 -12.53 1.12 10.36
C GLN A 23 -13.66 1.73 11.19
N ARG A 24 -14.23 2.87 10.75
CA ARG A 24 -15.38 3.49 11.43
C ARG A 24 -16.62 2.59 11.44
N LYS A 25 -16.75 1.69 10.47
CA LYS A 25 -17.83 0.69 10.41
C LYS A 25 -17.59 -0.52 11.31
N GLY A 26 -16.52 -0.51 12.11
CA GLY A 26 -16.17 -1.56 13.07
C GLY A 26 -15.31 -2.68 12.49
N TYR A 27 -14.85 -2.55 11.24
CA TYR A 27 -14.02 -3.57 10.62
C TYR A 27 -12.53 -3.32 10.93
N GLN A 28 -11.82 -4.34 11.39
CA GLN A 28 -10.38 -4.28 11.64
C GLN A 28 -9.60 -4.89 10.49
N LEU A 29 -8.46 -4.28 10.17
CA LEU A 29 -7.55 -4.82 9.17
C LEU A 29 -6.87 -6.06 9.75
N LYS A 30 -7.19 -7.24 9.23
CA LYS A 30 -6.63 -8.52 9.68
C LYS A 30 -5.38 -8.89 8.89
N GLU A 31 -5.45 -8.73 7.58
CA GLU A 31 -4.40 -9.21 6.67
C GLU A 31 -4.26 -8.27 5.47
N ALA A 32 -3.02 -8.15 4.98
CA ALA A 32 -2.70 -7.43 3.77
C ALA A 32 -1.90 -8.37 2.85
N LYS A 33 -2.47 -8.75 1.72
CA LYS A 33 -1.84 -9.62 0.73
C LYS A 33 -1.33 -8.80 -0.44
N VAL A 34 -0.01 -8.82 -0.68
CA VAL A 34 0.59 -8.15 -1.83
C VAL A 34 0.46 -9.03 -3.06
N ASN A 35 -0.44 -8.70 -3.98
CA ASN A 35 -0.63 -9.47 -5.21
C ASN A 35 0.24 -8.94 -6.36
N TYR A 36 0.45 -7.62 -6.44
CA TYR A 36 1.18 -7.02 -7.55
C TYR A 36 2.20 -5.99 -7.09
N ILE A 37 3.40 -6.08 -7.66
CA ILE A 37 4.44 -5.07 -7.57
C ILE A 37 4.69 -4.57 -8.99
N VAL A 38 4.14 -3.40 -9.31
CA VAL A 38 4.34 -2.75 -10.60
C VAL A 38 5.66 -2.00 -10.54
N TYR A 39 6.59 -2.34 -11.44
CA TYR A 39 7.86 -1.65 -11.57
C TYR A 39 7.76 -0.59 -12.67
N TRP A 40 7.65 0.68 -12.30
CA TRP A 40 7.74 1.77 -13.26
C TRP A 40 9.18 2.24 -13.33
N LYS A 41 9.89 1.83 -14.39
CA LYS A 41 11.23 2.34 -14.72
C LYS A 41 11.05 3.57 -15.60
N LYS A 42 11.35 4.77 -15.08
CA LYS A 42 11.61 5.92 -15.97
C LYS A 42 12.94 5.64 -16.68
N LEU A 43 12.99 5.78 -18.00
CA LEU A 43 14.20 5.51 -18.78
C LEU A 43 15.32 6.54 -18.50
N ASP A 44 14.99 7.74 -18.03
CA ASP A 44 15.95 8.86 -17.91
C ASP A 44 16.50 9.12 -16.50
N GLU A 45 15.85 8.60 -15.46
CA GLU A 45 16.30 8.77 -14.07
C GLU A 45 16.34 7.37 -13.45
N GLY A 46 17.52 6.90 -13.03
CA GLY A 46 17.74 5.55 -12.48
C GLY A 46 16.91 5.16 -11.24
N GLN A 47 15.91 5.95 -10.87
CA GLN A 47 14.92 5.67 -9.85
C GLN A 47 13.72 4.92 -10.44
N GLY A 48 13.71 3.60 -10.27
CA GLY A 48 12.52 2.79 -10.50
C GLY A 48 11.53 2.96 -9.35
N ILE A 49 10.29 3.35 -9.67
CA ILE A 49 9.21 3.40 -8.68
C ILE A 49 8.55 2.03 -8.63
N LYS A 50 8.57 1.38 -7.46
CA LYS A 50 7.79 0.17 -7.18
C LYS A 50 6.44 0.58 -6.63
N ILE A 51 5.37 0.41 -7.41
CA ILE A 51 4.00 0.59 -6.94
C ILE A 51 3.49 -0.77 -6.45
N ILE A 52 3.25 -0.89 -5.15
CA ILE A 52 2.72 -2.10 -4.54
C ILE A 52 1.21 -1.97 -4.48
N LEU A 53 0.49 -2.96 -5.01
CA LEU A 53 -0.97 -3.08 -4.93
C LEU A 53 -1.32 -4.24 -4.00
N PRO A 54 -1.52 -3.97 -2.70
CA PRO A 54 -2.02 -4.97 -1.77
C PRO A 54 -3.54 -5.04 -1.80
N GLU A 55 -4.05 -6.25 -1.65
CA GLU A 55 -5.42 -6.55 -1.27
C GLU A 55 -5.49 -6.57 0.27
N LEU A 56 -6.46 -5.85 0.83
CA LEU A 56 -6.64 -5.76 2.28
C LEU A 56 -7.87 -6.54 2.70
N TYR A 57 -7.70 -7.47 3.63
CA TYR A 57 -8.76 -8.24 4.24
C TYR A 57 -9.14 -7.64 5.58
N PHE A 58 -10.40 -7.28 5.70
CA PHE A 58 -10.98 -6.73 6.92
C PHE A 58 -11.96 -7.72 7.53
N GLU A 59 -11.92 -7.88 8.85
CA GLU A 59 -12.88 -8.69 9.61
C GLU A 59 -13.67 -7.81 10.59
N ARG A 60 -14.81 -8.30 11.09
CA ARG A 60 -15.65 -7.61 12.07
C ARG A 60 -15.80 -8.44 13.32
#